data_AF-A0A1S6HM44-F1
#
_entry.id   AF-A0A1S6HM44-F1
#
_cell.length_a   1.000
_cell.length_b   1.000
_cell.length_c   1.000
_cell.angle_alpha   90.00
_cell.angle_beta   90.00
_cell.angle_gamma   90.00
#
_symmetry.space_group_name_H-M   'P 1'
#
loop_
_entity.id
_entity.type
_entity.pdbx_description
1 polymer ?
#
loop_
_entity_poly.entity_id
_entity_poly.type
_entity_poly.pdbx_seq_one_letter_code
_entity_poly.pdbx_strand_id
1 'polypeptide(L)'
;MPIFKKESETPVQSNLGLKSHEVAASPDRRTSTLPETNRTLSNKNRENRLKMPRLKLNLPPLIVPQHIPLPTPKVSKEIKNEDVANLLKEMDTQPKSSFKNADFHGSYQTLSQGDYENQCSGYKLSNVPFGDVFIHANKENESRKYLGDKIHISIDRTQLSAGFDSILPILLSEDSPIDKWKVTDLNRCPPDSRVAVGAQLTLYVKADKESGYVPAELKKVKDFLEEIELTLSQSSTLPGEKPQSDVSAANWNFISYRNENRSDREGGASHLLYEEPFFQVISN
;
A
#
# COMPACT_ATOMS: atom_id res chain seq x y z
N MET A 1 48.01 -21.13 32.70
CA MET A 1 48.46 -20.89 34.11
C MET A 1 49.86 -20.30 34.04
N PRO A 2 50.27 -19.41 34.96
CA PRO A 2 49.51 -18.80 36.07
C PRO A 2 48.31 -17.94 35.58
N ILE A 3 47.31 -17.46 36.34
CA ILE A 3 46.97 -17.40 37.78
C ILE A 3 47.32 -16.10 38.55
N PHE A 4 46.27 -15.51 39.16
CA PHE A 4 46.21 -14.29 40.02
C PHE A 4 46.55 -12.94 39.35
N LYS A 5 45.95 -11.80 39.76
CA LYS A 5 45.13 -11.50 40.96
C LYS A 5 43.64 -11.18 40.70
N LYS A 6 42.87 -11.01 41.79
CA LYS A 6 41.41 -10.76 41.85
C LYS A 6 41.11 -9.86 43.05
N GLU A 7 40.77 -8.59 42.83
CA GLU A 7 40.56 -7.56 43.89
C GLU A 7 39.52 -6.54 43.30
N SER A 8 38.29 -6.21 43.78
CA SER A 8 37.52 -6.22 45.05
C SER A 8 37.50 -4.86 45.80
N GLU A 9 36.37 -4.25 46.23
CA GLU A 9 34.93 -4.61 46.16
C GLU A 9 34.02 -3.37 46.48
N THR A 10 32.97 -3.10 45.69
CA THR A 10 31.75 -2.30 46.08
C THR A 10 31.95 -0.83 46.57
N PRO A 11 30.94 -0.12 47.16
CA PRO A 11 29.95 0.62 46.36
C PRO A 11 29.75 2.10 46.77
N VAL A 12 29.00 2.86 45.96
CA VAL A 12 28.42 4.15 46.37
C VAL A 12 26.92 4.18 46.04
N GLN A 13 26.09 4.36 47.06
CA GLN A 13 24.69 4.76 46.94
C GLN A 13 24.55 6.23 47.38
N SER A 14 23.68 6.99 46.72
CA SER A 14 23.16 8.26 47.24
C SER A 14 21.68 8.40 46.87
N ASN A 15 20.82 8.31 47.88
CA ASN A 15 19.37 8.53 47.74
C ASN A 15 19.03 10.04 47.70
N LEU A 16 17.73 10.30 47.52
CA LEU A 16 16.98 11.57 47.62
C LEU A 16 16.60 12.19 46.26
N GLY A 17 15.33 12.48 45.99
CA GLY A 17 14.16 12.21 46.86
C GLY A 17 12.80 12.39 46.19
N LEU A 18 11.75 11.98 46.91
CA LEU A 18 10.37 12.10 46.47
C LEU A 18 9.91 13.57 46.46
N LYS A 19 8.98 13.89 45.55
CA LYS A 19 7.85 14.78 45.89
C LYS A 19 6.61 14.43 45.07
N SER A 20 5.78 13.58 45.64
CA SER A 20 4.38 13.43 45.25
C SER A 20 3.58 14.68 45.66
N HIS A 21 2.60 15.06 44.84
CA HIS A 21 1.51 15.94 45.26
C HIS A 21 0.18 15.32 44.81
N GLU A 22 -0.78 15.34 45.74
CA GLU A 22 -2.14 14.79 45.63
C GLU A 22 -3.14 15.91 46.00
N VAL A 23 -4.45 15.60 46.03
CA VAL A 23 -5.58 16.50 46.40
C VAL A 23 -5.95 17.51 45.30
N ALA A 24 -7.22 17.76 44.92
CA ALA A 24 -8.54 17.32 45.42
C ALA A 24 -9.42 16.86 44.22
N ALA A 25 -10.34 15.89 44.32
CA ALA A 25 -11.63 15.86 45.03
C ALA A 25 -12.77 16.66 44.35
N SER A 26 -13.94 16.01 44.18
CA SER A 26 -15.18 16.52 43.53
C SER A 26 -16.09 17.26 44.54
N PRO A 27 -17.21 17.93 44.15
CA PRO A 27 -18.48 17.19 44.00
C PRO A 27 -19.59 17.73 43.05
N ASP A 28 -20.54 16.83 42.77
CA ASP A 28 -22.01 16.98 42.64
C ASP A 28 -22.76 17.66 41.45
N ARG A 29 -23.64 16.83 40.84
CA ARG A 29 -25.07 17.05 40.46
C ARG A 29 -25.51 18.28 39.66
N ARG A 30 -26.25 17.99 38.58
CA ARG A 30 -27.74 18.07 38.58
C ARG A 30 -28.41 17.21 37.49
N THR A 31 -29.67 16.87 37.74
CA THR A 31 -30.53 15.97 36.94
C THR A 31 -31.70 16.70 36.30
N SER A 32 -32.09 16.34 35.07
CA SER A 32 -33.40 16.64 34.46
C SER A 32 -33.59 15.71 33.24
N THR A 33 -34.24 14.54 33.35
CA THR A 33 -35.69 14.26 33.29
C THR A 33 -36.37 14.50 31.94
N LEU A 34 -36.64 13.40 31.23
CA LEU A 34 -37.66 13.27 30.17
C LEU A 34 -39.08 13.36 30.75
N PRO A 35 -40.10 13.58 29.89
CA PRO A 35 -41.44 13.04 30.12
C PRO A 35 -41.92 12.16 28.96
N GLU A 36 -42.24 10.89 29.25
CA GLU A 36 -43.14 10.09 28.43
C GLU A 36 -44.57 10.14 28.99
N THR A 37 -45.58 10.38 28.15
CA THR A 37 -46.91 9.75 28.25
C THR A 37 -47.60 9.84 26.87
N ASN A 38 -48.05 8.79 26.17
CA ASN A 38 -48.79 7.53 26.43
C ASN A 38 -50.31 7.59 26.11
N ARG A 39 -50.73 6.74 25.15
CA ARG A 39 -52.11 6.25 24.88
C ARG A 39 -53.11 7.30 24.33
N THR A 40 -54.22 6.94 23.66
CA THR A 40 -54.85 5.61 23.43
C THR A 40 -55.42 5.49 22.01
N LEU A 41 -55.66 4.26 21.53
CA LEU A 41 -56.40 4.01 20.28
C LEU A 41 -57.90 4.35 20.40
N SER A 42 -58.53 4.71 19.28
CA SER A 42 -59.89 4.25 18.96
C SER A 42 -60.10 4.18 17.44
N ASN A 43 -60.98 3.30 16.99
CA ASN A 43 -61.12 2.94 15.58
C ASN A 43 -62.59 2.55 15.30
N LYS A 44 -63.29 3.28 14.39
CA LYS A 44 -64.43 2.78 13.58
C LYS A 44 -65.17 3.87 12.78
N ASN A 45 -65.86 3.38 11.74
CA ASN A 45 -66.93 4.02 10.95
C ASN A 45 -66.55 5.20 10.04
N ARG A 46 -67.26 5.43 8.93
CA ARG A 46 -67.72 4.52 7.86
C ARG A 46 -68.19 5.43 6.71
N GLU A 47 -67.85 5.07 5.48
CA GLU A 47 -68.56 5.37 4.23
C GLU A 47 -69.22 6.76 4.05
N ASN A 48 -68.68 7.52 3.10
CA ASN A 48 -69.54 8.07 2.05
C ASN A 48 -68.81 8.08 0.70
N ARG A 49 -69.50 7.73 -0.40
CA ARG A 49 -68.91 7.63 -1.74
C ARG A 49 -69.30 8.83 -2.59
N LEU A 50 -68.32 9.53 -3.16
CA LEU A 50 -68.49 10.21 -4.45
C LEU A 50 -67.72 9.45 -5.53
N LYS A 51 -68.33 9.31 -6.71
CA LYS A 51 -67.72 8.71 -7.89
C LYS A 51 -67.00 9.80 -8.69
N MET A 52 -65.78 9.53 -9.15
CA MET A 52 -65.17 10.27 -10.26
C MET A 52 -64.83 9.30 -11.41
N PRO A 53 -64.96 9.72 -12.67
CA PRO A 53 -64.76 8.85 -13.83
C PRO A 53 -63.28 8.51 -14.04
N ARG A 54 -62.98 7.24 -14.32
CA ARG A 54 -61.64 6.80 -14.71
C ARG A 54 -61.40 7.09 -16.20
N LEU A 55 -60.67 8.16 -16.50
CA LEU A 55 -60.04 8.35 -17.81
C LEU A 55 -59.05 7.20 -18.05
N LYS A 56 -59.21 6.47 -19.16
CA LYS A 56 -58.26 5.46 -19.62
C LYS A 56 -57.34 6.07 -20.66
N LEU A 57 -56.05 6.19 -20.34
CA LEU A 57 -55.03 6.47 -21.35
C LEU A 57 -54.76 5.19 -22.15
N ASN A 58 -55.15 5.15 -23.41
CA ASN A 58 -54.68 4.15 -24.36
C ASN A 58 -53.42 4.71 -25.03
N LEU A 59 -52.24 4.28 -24.57
CA LEU A 59 -50.98 4.51 -25.28
C LEU A 59 -50.67 3.29 -26.17
N PRO A 60 -50.24 3.47 -27.43
CA PRO A 60 -49.72 2.37 -28.23
C PRO A 60 -48.41 1.84 -27.63
N PRO A 61 -48.08 0.54 -27.82
CA PRO A 61 -46.85 -0.03 -27.30
C PRO A 61 -45.62 0.59 -27.96
N LEU A 62 -44.61 0.93 -27.15
CA LEU A 62 -43.31 1.37 -27.64
C LEU A 62 -42.59 0.19 -28.31
N ILE A 63 -42.43 0.26 -29.64
CA ILE A 63 -41.57 -0.68 -30.37
C ILE A 63 -40.12 -0.22 -30.19
N VAL A 64 -39.40 -0.84 -29.26
CA VAL A 64 -37.96 -0.63 -29.07
C VAL A 64 -37.20 -1.50 -30.08
N PRO A 65 -36.39 -0.94 -30.99
CA PRO A 65 -35.62 -1.74 -31.94
C PRO A 65 -34.56 -2.57 -31.22
N GLN A 66 -34.71 -3.90 -31.19
CA GLN A 66 -33.72 -4.82 -30.61
C GLN A 66 -32.55 -5.07 -31.57
N HIS A 67 -31.75 -4.02 -31.81
CA HIS A 67 -30.41 -4.15 -32.39
C HIS A 67 -29.42 -3.32 -31.55
N ILE A 68 -29.22 -3.75 -30.31
CA ILE A 68 -28.02 -3.42 -29.54
C ILE A 68 -26.90 -4.31 -30.12
N PRO A 69 -25.81 -3.75 -30.69
CA PRO A 69 -24.66 -4.56 -31.07
C PRO A 69 -24.13 -5.27 -29.83
N LEU A 70 -23.85 -6.58 -29.94
CA LEU A 70 -23.22 -7.30 -28.84
C LEU A 70 -21.90 -6.59 -28.49
N PRO A 71 -21.67 -6.20 -27.22
CA PRO A 71 -20.38 -5.60 -26.85
C PRO A 71 -19.28 -6.57 -27.23
N THR A 72 -18.30 -6.11 -28.02
CA THR A 72 -17.08 -6.89 -28.25
C THR A 72 -16.48 -7.23 -26.88
N PRO A 73 -16.11 -8.50 -26.62
CA PRO A 73 -15.57 -8.88 -25.33
C PRO A 73 -14.33 -8.03 -25.06
N LYS A 74 -14.38 -7.24 -23.98
CA LYS A 74 -13.23 -6.46 -23.54
C LYS A 74 -12.09 -7.43 -23.28
N VAL A 75 -11.02 -7.34 -24.07
CA VAL A 75 -9.80 -8.12 -23.85
C VAL A 75 -9.37 -7.91 -22.39
N SER A 76 -9.10 -9.00 -21.67
CA SER A 76 -8.60 -8.91 -20.30
C SER A 76 -7.29 -8.16 -20.32
N LYS A 77 -7.17 -7.14 -19.47
CA LYS A 77 -5.92 -6.36 -19.29
C LYS A 77 -5.07 -6.93 -18.15
N GLU A 78 -5.63 -7.88 -17.43
CA GLU A 78 -4.98 -8.69 -16.40
C GLU A 78 -4.52 -10.01 -17.03
N ILE A 79 -3.29 -10.40 -16.69
CA ILE A 79 -2.67 -11.67 -17.08
C ILE A 79 -3.52 -12.83 -16.55
N LYS A 80 -3.68 -13.90 -17.32
CA LYS A 80 -4.33 -15.12 -16.85
C LYS A 80 -3.35 -16.28 -16.70
N ASN A 81 -3.79 -17.34 -16.03
CA ASN A 81 -3.02 -18.57 -15.85
C ASN A 81 -2.58 -19.22 -17.18
N GLU A 82 -3.41 -19.17 -18.24
CA GLU A 82 -3.02 -19.72 -19.54
C GLU A 82 -1.92 -18.93 -20.27
N ASP A 83 -1.67 -17.67 -19.88
CA ASP A 83 -0.71 -16.78 -20.54
C ASP A 83 0.71 -16.88 -19.92
N VAL A 84 0.81 -17.25 -18.64
CA VAL A 84 2.04 -17.23 -17.81
C VAL A 84 3.24 -17.90 -18.50
N ALA A 85 3.05 -19.11 -19.05
CA ALA A 85 4.13 -19.88 -19.66
C ALA A 85 4.67 -19.24 -20.96
N ASN A 86 3.84 -18.50 -21.69
CA ASN A 86 4.28 -17.75 -22.86
C ASN A 86 4.95 -16.43 -22.44
N LEU A 87 4.40 -15.72 -21.46
CA LEU A 87 4.98 -14.47 -20.94
C LEU A 87 6.38 -14.67 -20.37
N LEU A 88 6.61 -15.72 -19.58
CA LEU A 88 7.95 -16.08 -19.06
C LEU A 88 8.94 -16.29 -20.22
N LYS A 89 8.58 -17.10 -21.22
CA LYS A 89 9.41 -17.36 -22.40
C LYS A 89 9.67 -16.10 -23.24
N GLU A 90 8.69 -15.21 -23.37
CA GLU A 90 8.84 -13.95 -24.10
C GLU A 90 9.70 -12.95 -23.31
N MET A 91 9.61 -12.94 -21.98
CA MET A 91 10.48 -12.18 -21.08
C MET A 91 11.94 -12.66 -21.14
N ASP A 92 12.18 -13.98 -21.20
CA ASP A 92 13.52 -14.55 -21.35
C ASP A 92 14.21 -14.18 -22.67
N THR A 93 13.44 -13.78 -23.70
CA THR A 93 14.00 -13.25 -24.97
C THR A 93 14.25 -11.74 -24.95
N GLN A 94 13.81 -11.02 -23.91
CA GLN A 94 14.10 -9.59 -23.75
C GLN A 94 15.50 -9.37 -23.17
N PRO A 95 16.24 -8.32 -23.61
CA PRO A 95 17.52 -7.96 -23.00
C PRO A 95 17.35 -7.61 -21.50
N LYS A 96 18.42 -7.74 -20.70
CA LYS A 96 18.41 -7.18 -19.33
C LYS A 96 18.31 -5.66 -19.41
N SER A 97 17.36 -5.12 -18.66
CA SER A 97 17.12 -3.69 -18.48
C SER A 97 18.31 -3.04 -17.77
N SER A 98 18.55 -1.78 -18.10
CA SER A 98 19.45 -0.89 -17.37
C SER A 98 18.64 0.26 -16.81
N PHE A 99 19.03 0.74 -15.64
CA PHE A 99 18.38 1.86 -14.95
C PHE A 99 19.43 2.92 -14.65
N LYS A 100 19.34 4.08 -15.30
CA LYS A 100 20.24 5.19 -14.98
C LYS A 100 19.83 5.79 -13.64
N ASN A 101 20.72 5.73 -12.63
CA ASN A 101 20.51 6.40 -11.36
C ASN A 101 20.16 7.89 -11.57
N ALA A 102 19.11 8.36 -10.88
CA ALA A 102 18.72 9.76 -10.87
C ALA A 102 19.76 10.63 -10.17
N ASP A 103 19.95 11.85 -10.67
CA ASP A 103 20.82 12.86 -10.06
C ASP A 103 20.05 13.58 -8.94
N PHE A 104 19.94 12.91 -7.79
CA PHE A 104 19.24 13.39 -6.61
C PHE A 104 20.16 13.39 -5.39
N HIS A 105 20.26 14.54 -4.71
CA HIS A 105 21.19 14.74 -3.58
C HIS A 105 20.51 14.79 -2.20
N GLY A 106 19.19 14.55 -2.14
CA GLY A 106 18.46 14.41 -0.87
C GLY A 106 18.49 12.97 -0.33
N SER A 107 18.18 12.81 0.96
CA SER A 107 18.06 11.51 1.64
C SER A 107 16.65 11.29 2.20
N TYR A 108 16.40 10.09 2.75
CA TYR A 108 15.25 9.78 3.59
C TYR A 108 15.01 10.85 4.67
N GLN A 109 16.08 11.33 5.33
CA GLN A 109 15.97 12.40 6.31
C GLN A 109 15.44 13.69 5.68
N THR A 110 16.01 14.13 4.54
CA THR A 110 15.54 15.31 3.80
C THR A 110 14.05 15.18 3.43
N LEU A 111 13.66 14.03 2.89
CA LEU A 111 12.27 13.76 2.50
C LEU A 111 11.32 13.68 3.70
N SER A 112 11.78 13.21 4.86
CA SER A 112 10.98 13.22 6.09
C SER A 112 10.74 14.62 6.66
N GLN A 113 11.67 15.57 6.42
CA GLN A 113 11.58 16.93 6.94
C GLN A 113 10.66 17.84 6.12
N GLY A 114 10.51 17.59 4.82
CA GLY A 114 9.67 18.39 3.91
C GLY A 114 10.45 19.45 3.11
N ASP A 115 11.69 19.73 3.49
CA ASP A 115 12.55 20.75 2.88
C ASP A 115 13.33 20.17 1.68
N TYR A 116 12.66 20.00 0.53
CA TYR A 116 13.28 19.46 -0.70
C TYR A 116 12.65 20.01 -1.99
N GLU A 117 13.38 19.86 -3.09
CA GLU A 117 12.82 20.08 -4.44
C GLU A 117 11.73 19.04 -4.72
N ASN A 118 10.48 19.51 -4.85
CA ASN A 118 9.31 18.63 -4.93
C ASN A 118 9.19 17.84 -6.25
N GLN A 119 10.17 17.91 -7.13
CA GLN A 119 10.20 17.23 -8.42
C GLN A 119 11.60 16.68 -8.75
N CYS A 120 11.67 15.41 -9.14
CA CYS A 120 12.90 14.79 -9.67
C CYS A 120 12.51 13.75 -10.75
N SER A 121 13.14 13.78 -11.93
CA SER A 121 12.93 12.80 -13.03
C SER A 121 11.47 12.51 -13.42
N GLY A 122 10.60 13.52 -13.24
CA GLY A 122 9.15 13.47 -13.50
C GLY A 122 8.28 13.03 -12.32
N TYR A 123 8.87 12.56 -11.20
CA TYR A 123 8.16 12.29 -9.96
C TYR A 123 7.87 13.58 -9.20
N LYS A 124 6.59 13.80 -8.83
CA LYS A 124 6.19 14.77 -7.81
C LYS A 124 6.33 14.11 -6.44
N LEU A 125 7.14 14.71 -5.56
CA LEU A 125 7.48 14.23 -4.22
C LEU A 125 6.66 14.98 -3.16
N SER A 126 6.09 14.29 -2.17
CA SER A 126 5.31 14.92 -1.10
C SER A 126 5.32 14.14 0.22
N ASN A 127 5.48 14.86 1.33
CA ASN A 127 5.29 14.38 2.69
C ASN A 127 4.32 15.34 3.39
N VAL A 128 3.07 14.93 3.60
CA VAL A 128 2.00 15.81 4.11
C VAL A 128 1.80 15.52 5.60
N PRO A 129 2.15 16.42 6.53
CA PRO A 129 2.18 16.11 7.97
C PRO A 129 0.84 15.61 8.53
N PHE A 130 -0.27 16.15 8.03
CA PHE A 130 -1.65 15.83 8.43
C PHE A 130 -2.36 14.84 7.47
N GLY A 131 -1.61 14.16 6.60
CA GLY A 131 -2.11 13.17 5.64
C GLY A 131 -2.05 11.74 6.20
N ASP A 132 -1.37 10.85 5.49
CA ASP A 132 -0.97 9.53 6.00
C ASP A 132 0.50 9.55 6.47
N VAL A 133 0.96 8.45 7.07
CA VAL A 133 2.32 8.29 7.63
C VAL A 133 3.40 8.00 6.58
N PHE A 134 3.24 8.52 5.36
CA PHE A 134 4.11 8.19 4.22
C PHE A 134 4.61 9.44 3.47
N ILE A 135 5.82 9.32 2.95
CA ILE A 135 6.41 10.15 1.90
C ILE A 135 6.04 9.48 0.56
N HIS A 136 5.49 10.23 -0.40
CA HIS A 136 5.02 9.70 -1.69
C HIS A 136 5.84 10.25 -2.86
N ALA A 137 5.99 9.44 -3.90
CA ALA A 137 6.49 9.84 -5.21
C ALA A 137 5.48 9.44 -6.29
N ASN A 138 5.07 10.40 -7.14
CA ASN A 138 4.06 10.17 -8.17
C ASN A 138 4.48 10.83 -9.49
N LYS A 139 4.76 10.01 -10.51
CA LYS A 139 4.93 10.40 -11.91
C LYS A 139 3.57 10.32 -12.61
N GLU A 140 3.16 11.41 -13.25
CA GLU A 140 1.90 11.46 -13.99
C GLU A 140 2.06 10.73 -15.33
N ASN A 141 1.22 9.71 -15.52
CA ASN A 141 1.28 8.82 -16.68
C ASN A 141 -0.12 8.29 -16.96
N GLU A 142 -0.82 8.91 -17.93
CA GLU A 142 -2.22 8.62 -18.24
C GLU A 142 -2.43 7.42 -19.18
N SER A 143 -1.36 6.93 -19.82
CA SER A 143 -1.43 5.71 -20.64
C SER A 143 -1.30 4.44 -19.81
N ARG A 144 -1.01 4.52 -18.50
CA ARG A 144 -0.87 3.33 -17.64
C ARG A 144 -1.95 3.27 -16.56
N LYS A 145 -2.51 2.08 -16.34
CA LYS A 145 -3.59 1.82 -15.37
C LYS A 145 -3.11 0.88 -14.27
N TYR A 146 -3.44 1.22 -13.02
CA TYR A 146 -3.27 0.32 -11.89
C TYR A 146 -4.29 -0.84 -11.93
N LEU A 147 -3.81 -2.07 -11.76
CA LEU A 147 -4.61 -3.31 -11.75
C LEU A 147 -4.62 -4.02 -10.37
N GLY A 148 -4.04 -3.38 -9.36
CA GLY A 148 -4.01 -3.85 -7.97
C GLY A 148 -2.66 -4.41 -7.53
N ASP A 149 -1.78 -4.72 -8.47
CA ASP A 149 -0.49 -5.37 -8.23
C ASP A 149 0.51 -4.43 -7.56
N LYS A 150 0.95 -4.78 -6.35
CA LYS A 150 1.91 -3.96 -5.61
C LYS A 150 2.95 -4.81 -4.88
N ILE A 151 4.10 -4.20 -4.74
CA ILE A 151 5.27 -4.73 -4.04
C ILE A 151 5.46 -3.94 -2.76
N HIS A 152 5.77 -4.61 -1.66
CA HIS A 152 6.35 -3.98 -0.49
C HIS A 152 7.81 -4.39 -0.33
N ILE A 153 8.66 -3.47 0.12
CA ILE A 153 10.05 -3.76 0.47
C ILE A 153 10.17 -3.62 1.99
N SER A 154 10.71 -4.65 2.64
CA SER A 154 10.85 -4.75 4.09
C SER A 154 12.33 -4.67 4.46
N ILE A 155 12.73 -3.56 5.06
CA ILE A 155 14.10 -3.29 5.53
C ILE A 155 14.08 -3.31 7.06
N ASP A 156 15.18 -3.66 7.72
CA ASP A 156 15.27 -3.53 9.19
C ASP A 156 14.95 -2.09 9.63
N ARG A 157 14.11 -1.94 10.66
CA ARG A 157 13.60 -0.63 11.10
C ARG A 157 14.71 0.33 11.53
N THR A 158 15.85 -0.15 12.02
CA THR A 158 16.99 0.70 12.39
C THR A 158 17.82 1.14 11.19
N GLN A 159 17.73 0.43 10.08
CA GLN A 159 18.49 0.66 8.84
C GLN A 159 17.69 1.33 7.73
N LEU A 160 16.38 1.58 7.92
CA LEU A 160 15.49 2.09 6.86
C LEU A 160 16.05 3.30 6.12
N SER A 161 16.64 4.29 6.80
CA SER A 161 17.25 5.46 6.12
C SER A 161 18.34 5.01 5.16
N ALA A 162 19.40 4.37 5.65
CA ALA A 162 20.55 3.98 4.83
C ALA A 162 20.19 2.99 3.71
N GLY A 163 19.27 2.05 3.97
CA GLY A 163 18.76 1.12 2.96
C GLY A 163 17.89 1.81 1.91
N PHE A 164 17.04 2.75 2.31
CA PHE A 164 16.26 3.57 1.36
C PHE A 164 17.18 4.47 0.53
N ASP A 165 18.16 5.12 1.18
CA ASP A 165 19.13 6.02 0.55
C ASP A 165 19.98 5.29 -0.51
N SER A 166 20.29 3.99 -0.33
CA SER A 166 21.02 3.21 -1.34
C SER A 166 20.19 2.90 -2.60
N ILE A 167 18.86 2.75 -2.49
CA ILE A 167 17.97 2.49 -3.64
C ILE A 167 17.23 3.72 -4.17
N LEU A 168 17.27 4.86 -3.47
CA LEU A 168 16.58 6.09 -3.87
C LEU A 168 16.95 6.58 -5.29
N PRO A 169 18.22 6.54 -5.74
CA PRO A 169 18.56 6.91 -7.12
C PRO A 169 17.96 5.97 -8.18
N ILE A 170 17.71 4.71 -7.84
CA ILE A 170 17.04 3.71 -8.70
C ILE A 170 15.52 3.96 -8.69
N LEU A 171 14.93 4.20 -7.51
CA LEU A 171 13.51 4.52 -7.34
C LEU A 171 13.07 5.80 -8.08
N LEU A 172 13.97 6.79 -8.18
CA LEU A 172 13.76 8.04 -8.92
C LEU A 172 14.18 7.97 -10.40
N SER A 173 14.80 6.87 -10.85
CA SER A 173 15.33 6.74 -12.21
C SER A 173 14.31 7.12 -13.29
N GLU A 174 14.76 7.83 -14.33
CA GLU A 174 13.93 8.11 -15.51
C GLU A 174 13.47 6.82 -16.20
N ASP A 175 14.28 5.77 -16.09
CA ASP A 175 14.03 4.41 -16.59
C ASP A 175 13.10 3.58 -15.69
N SER A 176 12.80 4.02 -14.47
CA SER A 176 11.99 3.25 -13.51
C SER A 176 10.64 2.85 -14.11
N PRO A 177 10.24 1.56 -14.04
CA PRO A 177 8.93 1.09 -14.49
C PRO A 177 7.81 1.44 -13.51
N ILE A 178 8.13 2.03 -12.35
CA ILE A 178 7.21 2.28 -11.24
C ILE A 178 6.86 3.77 -11.19
N ASP A 179 5.77 4.17 -11.86
CA ASP A 179 5.32 5.57 -11.85
C ASP A 179 4.90 6.06 -10.45
N LYS A 180 4.60 5.17 -9.50
CA LYS A 180 4.15 5.54 -8.16
C LYS A 180 4.75 4.63 -7.10
N TRP A 181 5.37 5.24 -6.10
CA TRP A 181 5.79 4.56 -4.88
C TRP A 181 5.62 5.47 -3.66
N LYS A 182 5.78 4.89 -2.47
CA LYS A 182 5.84 5.62 -1.21
C LYS A 182 6.72 4.90 -0.19
N VAL A 183 7.27 5.62 0.78
CA VAL A 183 8.00 5.09 1.93
C VAL A 183 7.41 5.63 3.23
N THR A 184 7.46 4.84 4.30
CA THR A 184 6.93 5.21 5.61
C THR A 184 7.82 6.23 6.30
N ASP A 185 7.21 7.28 6.85
CA ASP A 185 7.85 8.29 7.68
C ASP A 185 7.87 7.81 9.14
N LEU A 186 9.02 7.28 9.60
CA LEU A 186 9.17 6.71 10.93
C LEU A 186 9.09 7.75 12.07
N ASN A 187 9.12 9.05 11.75
CA ASN A 187 8.86 10.11 12.73
C ASN A 187 7.37 10.25 13.04
N ARG A 188 6.50 9.78 12.14
CA ARG A 188 5.02 9.90 12.22
C ARG A 188 4.30 8.55 12.32
N CYS A 189 4.98 7.44 12.03
CA CYS A 189 4.44 6.08 12.12
C CYS A 189 4.62 5.47 13.52
N PRO A 190 3.60 4.81 14.11
CA PRO A 190 3.77 4.03 15.33
C PRO A 190 4.87 2.96 15.18
N PRO A 191 5.76 2.78 16.17
CA PRO A 191 6.99 1.98 16.04
C PRO A 191 6.72 0.47 15.86
N ASP A 192 5.55 0.04 16.29
CA ASP A 192 4.96 -1.30 16.29
C ASP A 192 4.00 -1.54 15.11
N SER A 193 3.86 -0.58 14.20
CA SER A 193 3.03 -0.74 13.00
C SER A 193 3.63 -1.74 12.00
N ARG A 194 2.77 -2.52 11.31
CA ARG A 194 3.12 -3.37 10.15
C ARG A 194 3.99 -2.67 9.10
N VAL A 195 3.84 -1.35 8.94
CA VAL A 195 4.60 -0.54 7.97
C VAL A 195 5.80 0.20 8.57
N ALA A 196 6.12 -0.06 9.85
CA ALA A 196 7.34 0.42 10.52
C ALA A 196 8.36 -0.70 10.72
N VAL A 197 7.93 -1.90 11.14
CA VAL A 197 8.80 -3.08 11.34
C VAL A 197 9.18 -3.80 10.05
N GLY A 198 8.41 -3.58 8.99
CA GLY A 198 8.65 -4.08 7.65
C GLY A 198 7.74 -3.37 6.66
N ALA A 199 7.68 -3.86 5.41
CA ALA A 199 6.84 -3.31 4.34
C ALA A 199 6.84 -1.77 4.22
N GLN A 200 7.96 -1.12 4.57
CA GLN A 200 8.01 0.33 4.77
C GLN A 200 7.87 1.08 3.45
N LEU A 201 8.37 0.51 2.35
CA LEU A 201 8.14 0.98 1.00
C LEU A 201 6.93 0.25 0.38
N THR A 202 6.19 0.93 -0.49
CA THR A 202 5.18 0.33 -1.37
C THR A 202 5.38 0.82 -2.80
N LEU A 203 5.60 -0.10 -3.74
CA LEU A 203 5.67 0.17 -5.19
C LEU A 203 4.35 -0.24 -5.84
N TYR A 204 3.75 0.64 -6.63
CA TYR A 204 2.48 0.38 -7.32
C TYR A 204 2.75 0.07 -8.80
N VAL A 205 2.61 -1.19 -9.19
CA VAL A 205 2.85 -1.61 -10.58
C VAL A 205 1.63 -1.29 -11.42
N LYS A 206 1.83 -0.65 -12.56
CA LYS A 206 0.77 -0.36 -13.53
C LYS A 206 1.01 -1.14 -14.82
N ALA A 207 -0.08 -1.56 -15.44
CA ALA A 207 -0.11 -2.06 -16.80
C ALA A 207 -0.31 -0.92 -17.80
N ASP A 208 -0.07 -1.15 -19.09
CA ASP A 208 -0.60 -0.27 -20.13
C ASP A 208 -2.14 -0.29 -20.13
N LYS A 209 -2.74 0.87 -20.40
CA LYS A 209 -4.19 1.11 -20.31
C LYS A 209 -4.94 0.51 -21.49
N GLU A 210 -4.30 0.25 -22.62
CA GLU A 210 -4.93 -0.33 -23.81
C GLU A 210 -4.70 -1.84 -23.88
N SER A 211 -3.44 -2.26 -23.84
CA SER A 211 -2.94 -3.63 -24.04
C SER A 211 -2.80 -4.46 -22.76
N GLY A 212 -2.72 -3.84 -21.58
CA GLY A 212 -2.49 -4.55 -20.32
C GLY A 212 -1.00 -4.72 -20.01
N TYR A 213 -0.63 -5.83 -19.36
CA TYR A 213 0.77 -6.14 -19.08
C TYR A 213 1.43 -6.79 -20.30
N VAL A 214 2.50 -6.17 -20.82
CA VAL A 214 3.26 -6.67 -21.97
C VAL A 214 4.64 -7.23 -21.54
N PRO A 215 5.21 -8.24 -22.24
CA PRO A 215 6.44 -8.91 -21.81
C PRO A 215 7.62 -7.97 -21.54
N ALA A 216 7.79 -6.92 -22.36
CA ALA A 216 8.86 -5.94 -22.18
C ALA A 216 8.70 -5.09 -20.91
N GLU A 217 7.47 -4.71 -20.53
CA GLU A 217 7.23 -4.02 -19.26
C GLU A 217 7.40 -4.97 -18.07
N LEU A 218 6.91 -6.21 -18.17
CA LEU A 218 7.06 -7.22 -17.11
C LEU A 218 8.53 -7.58 -16.87
N LYS A 219 9.34 -7.73 -17.93
CA LYS A 219 10.79 -7.87 -17.83
C LYS A 219 11.41 -6.67 -17.13
N LYS A 220 11.03 -5.44 -17.51
CA LYS A 220 11.56 -4.22 -16.90
C LYS A 220 11.19 -4.13 -15.41
N VAL A 221 10.00 -4.57 -15.02
CA VAL A 221 9.61 -4.71 -13.60
C VAL A 221 10.46 -5.76 -12.89
N LYS A 222 10.61 -6.98 -13.43
CA LYS A 222 11.46 -8.03 -12.83
C LYS A 222 12.90 -7.54 -12.62
N ASP A 223 13.52 -7.02 -13.67
CA ASP A 223 14.91 -6.52 -13.63
C ASP A 223 15.08 -5.39 -12.59
N PHE A 224 14.07 -4.54 -12.40
CA PHE A 224 14.07 -3.45 -11.42
C PHE A 224 13.96 -3.95 -9.97
N LEU A 225 13.17 -5.02 -9.74
CA LEU A 225 13.07 -5.67 -8.44
C LEU A 225 14.37 -6.45 -8.10
N GLU A 226 14.98 -7.10 -9.09
CA GLU A 226 16.32 -7.70 -8.94
C GLU A 226 17.39 -6.66 -8.56
N GLU A 227 17.41 -5.50 -9.22
CA GLU A 227 18.39 -4.46 -8.95
C GLU A 227 18.23 -3.85 -7.54
N ILE A 228 16.99 -3.75 -7.04
CA ILE A 228 16.69 -3.34 -5.66
C ILE A 228 17.18 -4.40 -4.64
N GLU A 229 16.87 -5.68 -4.84
CA GLU A 229 17.37 -6.78 -3.98
C GLU A 229 18.91 -6.82 -3.97
N LEU A 230 19.54 -6.66 -5.14
CA LEU A 230 20.99 -6.63 -5.30
C LEU A 230 21.61 -5.43 -4.57
N THR A 231 21.05 -4.23 -4.74
CA THR A 231 21.56 -3.00 -4.13
C THR A 231 21.46 -3.05 -2.60
N LEU A 232 20.32 -3.47 -2.05
CA LEU A 232 20.12 -3.62 -0.60
C LEU A 232 21.06 -4.68 0.00
N SER A 233 21.27 -5.80 -0.72
CA SER A 233 22.23 -6.84 -0.33
C SER A 233 23.67 -6.31 -0.33
N GLN A 234 24.06 -5.55 -1.35
CA GLN A 234 25.41 -4.97 -1.47
C GLN A 234 25.67 -3.86 -0.44
N SER A 235 24.65 -3.05 -0.09
CA SER A 235 24.76 -2.07 1.01
C SER A 235 24.77 -2.69 2.41
N SER A 236 24.81 -4.04 2.51
CA SER A 236 24.75 -4.80 3.78
C SER A 236 23.51 -4.48 4.62
N THR A 237 22.41 -4.11 3.94
CA THR A 237 21.13 -3.84 4.59
C THR A 237 20.49 -5.15 5.05
N LEU A 238 19.93 -5.16 6.26
CA LEU A 238 19.20 -6.29 6.81
C LEU A 238 17.72 -6.25 6.40
N PRO A 239 17.08 -7.40 6.11
CA PRO A 239 15.66 -7.45 5.79
C PRO A 239 14.79 -7.25 7.04
N GLY A 240 13.65 -6.58 6.86
CA GLY A 240 12.62 -6.36 7.88
C GLY A 240 11.55 -7.43 7.89
N GLU A 241 10.52 -7.25 8.72
CA GLU A 241 9.42 -8.21 8.86
C GLU A 241 8.53 -8.23 7.59
N LYS A 242 8.61 -9.29 6.79
CA LYS A 242 7.68 -9.48 5.67
C LYS A 242 6.26 -9.69 6.21
N PRO A 243 5.28 -8.90 5.74
CA PRO A 243 3.94 -8.88 6.30
C PRO A 243 3.12 -10.13 5.93
N GLN A 244 2.31 -10.62 6.86
CA GLN A 244 1.45 -11.81 6.67
C GLN A 244 0.39 -11.67 5.55
N SER A 245 0.15 -10.45 5.05
CA SER A 245 -0.74 -10.15 3.92
C SER A 245 -0.15 -10.43 2.54
N ASP A 246 1.13 -10.80 2.47
CA ASP A 246 1.91 -10.86 1.24
C ASP A 246 2.55 -12.24 1.05
N VAL A 247 3.02 -12.49 -0.17
CA VAL A 247 3.88 -13.62 -0.53
C VAL A 247 5.24 -13.15 -1.01
N SER A 248 6.23 -14.04 -1.05
CA SER A 248 7.60 -13.71 -1.41
C SER A 248 8.28 -14.94 -2.01
N ALA A 249 9.06 -14.75 -3.09
CA ALA A 249 9.83 -15.83 -3.70
C ALA A 249 11.08 -16.16 -2.88
N ALA A 250 11.63 -17.37 -3.08
CA ALA A 250 12.76 -17.88 -2.29
C ALA A 250 14.08 -17.09 -2.46
N ASN A 251 14.20 -16.31 -3.54
CA ASN A 251 15.33 -15.43 -3.84
C ASN A 251 15.12 -13.97 -3.39
N TRP A 252 13.92 -13.60 -2.93
CA TRP A 252 13.64 -12.26 -2.43
C TRP A 252 13.91 -12.22 -0.92
N ASN A 253 14.76 -11.31 -0.46
CA ASN A 253 15.11 -11.14 0.94
C ASN A 253 14.29 -10.00 1.58
N PHE A 254 14.11 -8.91 0.84
CA PHE A 254 13.38 -7.70 1.26
C PHE A 254 11.98 -7.62 0.64
N ILE A 255 11.83 -8.11 -0.59
CA ILE A 255 10.64 -7.95 -1.43
C ILE A 255 9.51 -8.92 -1.04
N SER A 256 8.28 -8.40 -1.05
CA SER A 256 7.03 -9.17 -0.93
C SER A 256 5.94 -8.56 -1.82
N TYR A 257 4.95 -9.36 -2.23
CA TYR A 257 3.91 -9.00 -3.18
C TYR A 257 2.51 -9.27 -2.64
N ARG A 258 1.54 -8.43 -3.05
CA ARG A 258 0.12 -8.81 -3.09
C ARG A 258 -0.69 -7.99 -4.10
N ASN A 259 -1.78 -8.57 -4.65
CA ASN A 259 -2.78 -7.82 -5.41
C ASN A 259 -3.85 -7.24 -4.49
N GLU A 260 -4.10 -5.93 -4.51
CA GLU A 260 -5.06 -5.29 -3.57
C GLU A 260 -6.54 -5.42 -3.92
N ASN A 261 -6.88 -5.86 -5.14
CA ASN A 261 -8.25 -6.16 -5.53
C ASN A 261 -8.67 -7.59 -5.12
N ARG A 262 -7.69 -8.47 -4.84
CA ARG A 262 -7.89 -9.89 -4.50
C ARG A 262 -7.36 -10.29 -3.12
N SER A 263 -6.70 -9.38 -2.40
CA SER A 263 -6.28 -9.58 -1.00
C SER A 263 -6.47 -8.32 -0.16
N ASP A 264 -6.83 -8.52 1.10
CA ASP A 264 -6.94 -7.51 2.14
C ASP A 264 -5.63 -7.40 2.96
N ARG A 265 -5.66 -6.68 4.09
CA ARG A 265 -4.45 -6.37 4.90
C ARG A 265 -4.21 -7.35 6.05
N GLU A 266 -5.19 -8.19 6.39
CA GLU A 266 -5.20 -8.97 7.64
C GLU A 266 -4.75 -10.44 7.45
N GLY A 267 -4.14 -10.77 6.29
CA GLY A 267 -3.49 -12.07 6.04
C GLY A 267 -4.38 -13.23 5.62
N GLY A 268 -5.71 -13.06 5.58
CA GLY A 268 -6.67 -14.18 5.44
C GLY A 268 -6.59 -15.03 4.16
N ALA A 269 -5.94 -14.55 3.10
CA ALA A 269 -5.93 -15.19 1.77
C ALA A 269 -4.53 -15.37 1.16
N SER A 270 -3.44 -15.22 1.93
CA SER A 270 -2.07 -15.13 1.39
C SER A 270 -1.64 -16.31 0.51
N HIS A 271 -2.10 -17.54 0.79
CA HIS A 271 -1.76 -18.71 -0.03
C HIS A 271 -2.19 -18.59 -1.50
N LEU A 272 -3.32 -17.92 -1.79
CA LEU A 272 -3.80 -17.71 -3.17
C LEU A 272 -2.94 -16.73 -3.95
N LEU A 273 -2.10 -15.91 -3.29
CA LEU A 273 -1.20 -14.99 -3.98
C LEU A 273 -0.03 -15.69 -4.67
N TYR A 274 0.28 -16.95 -4.32
CA TYR A 274 1.19 -17.79 -5.11
C TYR A 274 0.56 -18.26 -6.44
N GLU A 275 -0.77 -18.22 -6.56
CA GLU A 275 -1.54 -18.54 -7.76
C GLU A 275 -1.87 -17.30 -8.61
N GLU A 276 -1.43 -16.10 -8.19
CA GLU A 276 -1.61 -14.87 -8.97
C GLU A 276 -0.72 -14.89 -10.24
N PRO A 277 -1.29 -14.79 -11.46
CA PRO A 277 -0.52 -14.87 -12.70
C PRO A 277 0.59 -13.81 -12.80
N PHE A 278 0.33 -12.61 -12.27
CA PHE A 278 1.34 -11.55 -12.21
C PHE A 278 2.53 -11.94 -11.32
N PHE A 279 2.28 -12.49 -10.12
CA PHE A 279 3.32 -12.95 -9.21
C PHE A 279 4.20 -14.02 -9.85
N GLN A 280 3.56 -15.06 -10.42
CA GLN A 280 4.26 -16.15 -11.09
C GLN A 280 5.16 -15.67 -12.23
N VAL A 281 4.78 -14.61 -12.93
CA VAL A 281 5.59 -14.03 -14.03
C VAL A 281 6.73 -13.15 -13.53
N ILE A 282 6.58 -12.40 -12.42
CA ILE A 282 7.65 -11.54 -11.90
C ILE A 282 8.60 -12.22 -10.89
N SER A 283 8.24 -13.40 -10.37
CA SER A 283 8.94 -14.06 -9.25
C SER A 283 9.65 -15.36 -9.60
N ASN A 284 9.59 -15.79 -10.86
CA ASN A 284 10.53 -16.76 -11.47
C ASN A 284 11.53 -15.97 -12.30
#